data_AF-A0A662JPF5-F1
#
_entry.id   AF-A0A662JPF5-F1
#
_cell.length_a   1.000
_cell.length_b   1.000
_cell.length_c   1.000
_cell.angle_alpha   90.00
_cell.angle_beta   90.00
_cell.angle_gamma   90.00
#
_symmetry.space_group_name_H-M   'P 1'
#
loop_
_entity.id
_entity.type
_entity.pdbx_description
1 polymer ?
#
loop_
_entity_poly.entity_id
_entity_poly.type
_entity_poly.pdbx_seq_one_letter_code
_entity_poly.pdbx_strand_id
1 'polypeptide(L)'
;MPIPEALAKMLRQQKYQLIGSGWTAAVKKCHWLHAALTSNKFCYKNWYGIESHRCIQMTPVLACPNSCLHCWRVERGDLGGQVKWSEEDLMTYDDEHELFNQAIRAQFRILTGYKSNPKVIRERYIEALHPKHFAISLAGEPTLYPKLGDFIKL
;
A
#
# COMPACT_ATOMS: atom_id res chain seq x y z
N MET A 1 15.57 -10.07 -6.27
CA MET A 1 14.83 -11.13 -6.99
C MET A 1 13.35 -10.88 -6.71
N PRO A 2 12.42 -11.00 -7.68
CA PRO A 2 11.01 -10.82 -7.41
C PRO A 2 10.51 -11.88 -6.42
N ILE A 3 9.55 -11.50 -5.57
CA ILE A 3 8.89 -12.42 -4.63
C ILE A 3 8.25 -13.63 -5.39
N PRO A 4 8.03 -14.78 -4.73
CA PRO A 4 7.43 -15.94 -5.38
C PRO A 4 6.10 -15.60 -6.07
N GLU A 5 5.90 -16.08 -7.30
CA GLU A 5 4.76 -15.68 -8.14
C GLU A 5 3.40 -16.02 -7.49
N ALA A 6 3.32 -17.12 -6.74
CA ALA A 6 2.12 -17.49 -6.01
C ALA A 6 1.76 -16.47 -4.91
N LEU A 7 2.77 -15.94 -4.20
CA LEU A 7 2.58 -14.87 -3.23
C LEU A 7 2.15 -13.58 -3.93
N ALA A 8 2.82 -13.20 -5.01
CA ALA A 8 2.48 -12.02 -5.80
C ALA A 8 1.03 -12.09 -6.32
N LYS A 9 0.59 -13.25 -6.83
CA LYS A 9 -0.77 -13.50 -7.31
C LYS A 9 -1.81 -13.28 -6.21
N MET A 10 -1.58 -13.83 -5.02
CA MET A 10 -2.50 -13.67 -3.89
C MET A 10 -2.58 -12.21 -3.42
N LEU A 11 -1.45 -11.51 -3.29
CA LEU A 11 -1.43 -10.09 -2.93
C LEU A 11 -2.22 -9.25 -3.96
N ARG A 12 -2.05 -9.52 -5.26
CA ARG A 12 -2.82 -8.88 -6.34
C ARG A 12 -4.32 -9.18 -6.24
N GLN A 13 -4.72 -10.42 -5.88
CA GLN A 13 -6.12 -10.77 -5.64
C GLN A 13 -6.71 -9.95 -4.49
N GLN A 14 -5.93 -9.72 -3.43
CA GLN A 14 -6.25 -8.83 -2.32
C GLN A 14 -6.13 -7.33 -2.66
N LYS A 15 -5.94 -7.00 -3.94
CA LYS A 15 -5.88 -5.65 -4.51
C LYS A 15 -4.65 -4.82 -4.10
N TYR A 16 -3.57 -5.47 -3.65
CA TYR A 16 -2.28 -4.80 -3.53
C TYR A 16 -1.76 -4.43 -4.93
N GLN A 17 -1.25 -3.21 -5.05
CA GLN A 17 -0.47 -2.75 -6.18
C GLN A 17 1.00 -2.94 -5.81
N LEU A 18 1.59 -4.04 -6.26
CA LEU A 18 3.00 -4.33 -6.03
C LEU A 18 3.86 -3.32 -6.81
N ILE A 19 4.88 -2.79 -6.15
CA ILE A 19 5.84 -1.81 -6.68
C ILE A 19 7.26 -2.22 -6.28
N GLY A 20 8.26 -1.56 -6.87
CA GLY A 20 9.67 -1.91 -6.69
C GLY A 20 10.11 -3.03 -7.63
N SER A 21 11.43 -3.14 -7.85
CA SER A 21 12.03 -4.15 -8.74
C SER A 21 11.81 -5.58 -8.24
N GLY A 22 11.73 -5.77 -6.92
CA GLY A 22 11.48 -7.05 -6.26
C GLY A 22 10.01 -7.34 -5.96
N TRP A 23 9.07 -6.42 -6.22
CA TRP A 23 7.69 -6.50 -5.74
C TRP A 23 7.56 -6.68 -4.22
N THR A 24 8.54 -6.17 -3.49
CA THR A 24 8.65 -6.22 -2.03
C THR A 24 7.97 -5.03 -1.36
N ALA A 25 7.58 -4.02 -2.13
CA ALA A 25 6.82 -2.87 -1.66
C ALA A 25 5.41 -2.87 -2.29
N ALA A 26 4.47 -2.17 -1.66
CA ALA A 26 3.11 -2.14 -2.16
C ALA A 26 2.31 -0.90 -1.77
N VAL A 27 1.33 -0.58 -2.61
CA VAL A 27 0.27 0.41 -2.34
C VAL A 27 -1.08 -0.29 -2.36
N LYS A 28 -2.00 0.14 -1.51
CA LYS A 28 -3.39 -0.33 -1.55
C LYS A 28 -4.31 0.77 -1.07
N LYS A 29 -5.50 0.89 -1.66
CA LYS A 29 -6.51 1.79 -1.09
C LYS A 29 -6.94 1.31 0.28
N CYS A 30 -6.99 2.23 1.23
CA CYS A 30 -7.66 1.96 2.49
C CYS A 30 -9.19 1.91 2.29
N HIS A 31 -9.88 1.28 3.23
CA HIS A 31 -11.35 1.27 3.27
C HIS A 31 -11.92 2.69 3.25
N TRP A 32 -11.30 3.61 4.00
CA TRP A 32 -11.78 4.97 4.18
C TRP A 32 -11.58 5.88 2.96
N LEU A 33 -10.62 5.58 2.09
CA LEU A 33 -10.51 6.27 0.79
C LEU A 33 -11.76 5.99 -0.04
N HIS A 34 -12.21 4.73 -0.07
CA HIS A 34 -13.45 4.37 -0.77
C HIS A 34 -14.66 5.08 -0.15
N ALA A 35 -14.81 5.00 1.17
CA ALA A 35 -15.93 5.61 1.89
C ALA A 35 -15.98 7.14 1.74
N ALA A 36 -14.83 7.82 1.71
CA ALA A 36 -14.74 9.25 1.48
C ALA A 36 -15.16 9.61 0.05
N LEU A 37 -14.69 8.84 -0.94
CA LEU A 37 -15.03 9.06 -2.35
C LEU A 37 -16.51 8.80 -2.65
N THR A 38 -17.13 7.75 -2.08
CA THR A 38 -18.48 7.32 -2.48
C THR A 38 -19.59 7.72 -1.52
N SER A 39 -19.24 8.16 -0.31
CA SER A 39 -20.23 8.37 0.76
C SER A 39 -19.89 9.53 1.68
N ASN A 40 -18.88 10.34 1.36
CA ASN A 40 -18.40 11.48 2.15
C ASN A 40 -18.08 11.13 3.63
N LYS A 41 -17.64 9.89 3.89
CA LYS A 41 -17.26 9.41 5.23
C LYS A 41 -15.75 9.33 5.37
N PHE A 42 -15.21 9.91 6.44
CA PHE A 42 -13.78 9.96 6.70
C PHE A 42 -13.37 8.99 7.80
N CYS A 43 -12.10 8.59 7.82
CA CYS A 43 -11.56 7.83 8.95
C CYS A 43 -11.42 8.71 10.20
N TYR A 44 -11.16 8.07 11.34
CA TYR A 44 -10.95 8.77 12.60
C TYR A 44 -9.79 9.79 12.55
N LYS A 45 -8.80 9.61 11.66
CA LYS A 45 -7.68 10.56 11.53
C LYS A 45 -8.11 11.94 11.03
N ASN A 46 -9.33 12.08 10.54
CA ASN A 46 -9.92 13.37 10.21
C ASN A 46 -9.98 14.31 11.44
N TRP A 47 -10.01 13.77 12.67
CA TRP A 47 -9.88 14.57 13.89
C TRP A 47 -8.54 15.31 14.00
N TYR A 48 -7.50 14.81 13.33
CA TYR A 48 -6.19 15.47 13.21
C TYR A 48 -6.06 16.31 11.94
N GLY A 49 -7.17 16.56 11.22
CA GLY A 49 -7.18 17.29 9.95
C GLY A 49 -6.73 16.46 8.74
N ILE A 50 -6.60 15.13 8.86
CA ILE A 50 -6.16 14.25 7.77
C ILE A 50 -7.36 13.82 6.90
N GLU A 51 -7.31 14.22 5.63
CA GLU A 51 -8.31 13.88 4.63
C GLU A 51 -8.04 12.49 4.04
N SER A 52 -8.90 11.50 4.35
CA SER A 52 -8.65 10.09 4.04
C SER A 52 -8.57 9.78 2.54
N HIS A 53 -9.32 10.50 1.70
CA HIS A 53 -9.26 10.36 0.24
C HIS A 53 -7.97 10.93 -0.37
N ARG A 54 -7.21 11.72 0.38
CA ARG A 54 -5.90 12.28 0.00
C ARG A 54 -4.72 11.57 0.62
N CYS A 55 -4.97 10.40 1.22
CA CYS A 55 -3.94 9.53 1.78
C CYS A 55 -3.50 8.45 0.78
N ILE A 56 -2.19 8.25 0.67
CA ILE A 56 -1.58 7.09 0.01
C ILE A 56 -1.20 6.08 1.09
N GLN A 57 -1.91 4.96 1.17
CA GLN A 57 -1.55 3.87 2.07
C GLN A 57 -0.58 2.92 1.36
N MET A 58 0.61 2.78 1.92
CA MET A 58 1.68 1.99 1.32
C MET A 58 2.57 1.30 2.36
N THR A 59 3.47 0.46 1.87
CA THR A 59 4.62 -0.05 2.62
C THR A 59 5.84 -0.18 1.71
N PRO A 60 7.05 0.23 2.15
CA PRO A 60 8.26 0.10 1.35
C PRO A 60 8.85 -1.31 1.41
N VAL A 61 8.33 -2.17 2.30
CA VAL A 61 8.81 -3.53 2.49
C VAL A 61 7.68 -4.39 3.10
N LEU A 62 7.43 -5.55 2.51
CA LEU A 62 6.41 -6.51 2.95
C LEU A 62 6.95 -7.48 4.01
N ALA A 63 8.27 -7.52 4.17
CA ALA A 63 8.94 -8.32 5.19
C ALA A 63 8.55 -7.86 6.60
N CYS A 64 8.37 -8.79 7.53
CA CYS A 64 8.15 -8.50 8.95
C CYS A 64 8.75 -9.61 9.82
N PRO A 65 9.52 -9.27 10.87
CA PRO A 65 10.11 -10.27 11.76
C PRO A 65 9.08 -10.93 12.68
N ASN A 66 7.89 -10.35 12.82
CA ASN A 66 6.85 -10.82 13.74
C ASN A 66 5.75 -11.58 13.01
N SER A 67 5.23 -12.65 13.61
CA SER A 67 4.05 -13.38 13.13
C SER A 67 2.89 -13.21 14.12
N CYS A 68 2.39 -11.98 14.23
CA CYS A 68 1.33 -11.63 15.17
C CYS A 68 0.01 -12.32 14.79
N LEU A 69 -0.69 -12.90 15.76
CA LEU A 69 -1.98 -13.60 15.55
C LEU A 69 -3.06 -12.74 14.87
N HIS A 70 -3.00 -11.42 15.04
CA HIS A 70 -3.98 -10.47 14.51
C HIS A 70 -3.50 -9.78 13.23
N CYS A 71 -2.32 -10.10 12.70
CA CYS A 71 -1.83 -9.46 11.48
C CYS A 71 -2.56 -10.06 10.27
N TRP A 72 -3.30 -9.23 9.54
CA TRP A 72 -4.05 -9.63 8.35
C TRP A 72 -3.16 -9.80 7.11
N ARG A 73 -1.83 -9.82 7.29
CA ARG A 73 -0.88 -10.06 6.20
C ARG A 73 -0.88 -11.54 5.87
N VAL A 74 -0.42 -11.84 4.66
CA VAL A 74 -0.11 -13.21 4.29
C VAL A 74 1.13 -13.65 5.07
N GLU A 75 1.00 -14.74 5.82
CA GLU A 75 2.07 -15.40 6.55
C GLU A 75 2.56 -16.65 5.80
N ARG A 76 3.78 -17.11 6.14
CA ARG A 76 4.47 -18.24 5.48
C ARG A 76 3.67 -19.55 5.45
N GLY A 77 2.69 -19.70 6.34
CA GLY A 77 1.80 -20.86 6.44
C GLY A 77 0.52 -20.78 5.60
N ASP A 78 0.12 -19.60 5.14
CA ASP A 78 -1.23 -19.37 4.60
C ASP A 78 -1.46 -20.01 3.22
N LEU A 79 -0.38 -20.30 2.48
CA LEU A 79 -0.43 -20.97 1.18
C LEU A 79 -0.32 -22.49 1.27
N GLY A 80 -0.89 -23.09 2.32
CA GLY A 80 -0.91 -24.53 2.54
C GLY A 80 0.48 -25.17 2.62
N GLY A 81 1.50 -24.38 2.98
CA GLY A 81 2.91 -24.80 3.05
C GLY A 81 3.57 -25.13 1.69
N GLN A 82 2.86 -24.96 0.57
CA GLN A 82 3.36 -25.29 -0.78
C GLN A 82 4.34 -24.25 -1.31
N VAL A 83 4.19 -23.01 -0.87
CA VAL A 83 5.03 -21.87 -1.27
C VAL A 83 5.81 -21.46 -0.05
N LYS A 84 7.14 -21.64 -0.11
CA LYS A 84 8.05 -21.23 0.95
C LYS A 84 8.76 -19.95 0.51
N TRP A 85 8.85 -18.99 1.43
CA TRP A 85 9.71 -17.83 1.33
C TRP A 85 10.29 -17.54 2.71
N SER A 86 11.48 -16.93 2.74
CA SER A 86 12.02 -16.30 3.94
C SER A 86 11.68 -14.81 3.95
N GLU A 87 11.80 -14.15 5.11
CA GLU A 87 11.73 -12.68 5.16
C GLU A 87 12.82 -12.05 4.29
N GLU A 88 13.98 -12.69 4.10
CA GLU A 88 15.07 -12.16 3.28
C GLU A 88 14.66 -12.05 1.81
N ASP A 89 13.83 -12.98 1.32
CA ASP A 89 13.24 -12.91 -0.03
C ASP A 89 12.38 -11.65 -0.23
N LEU A 90 11.86 -11.09 0.86
CA LEU A 90 11.04 -9.88 0.86
C LEU A 90 11.86 -8.60 1.12
N MET A 91 13.17 -8.70 1.29
CA MET A 91 14.07 -7.59 1.63
C MET A 91 14.83 -7.08 0.39
N THR A 92 14.09 -6.66 -0.64
CA THR A 92 14.65 -5.88 -1.75
C THR A 92 14.42 -4.39 -1.50
N TYR A 93 15.48 -3.60 -1.60
CA TYR A 93 15.45 -2.16 -1.29
C TYR A 93 15.69 -1.35 -2.54
N ASP A 94 14.59 -0.90 -3.14
CA ASP A 94 14.64 0.05 -4.26
C ASP A 94 15.06 1.45 -3.78
N ASP A 95 15.52 2.25 -4.72
CA ASP A 95 15.78 3.67 -4.48
C ASP A 95 14.53 4.42 -4.00
N GLU A 96 14.70 5.31 -3.04
CA GLU A 96 13.62 6.02 -2.37
C GLU A 96 12.82 6.92 -3.33
N HIS A 97 13.49 7.58 -4.29
CA HIS A 97 12.82 8.43 -5.27
C HIS A 97 12.03 7.59 -6.27
N GLU A 98 12.62 6.50 -6.74
CA GLU A 98 11.93 5.59 -7.66
C GLU A 98 10.71 4.95 -6.98
N LEU A 99 10.86 4.51 -5.73
CA LEU A 99 9.79 3.91 -4.96
C LEU A 99 8.66 4.91 -4.68
N PHE A 100 9.00 6.16 -4.32
CA PHE A 100 8.04 7.25 -4.14
C PHE A 100 7.23 7.52 -5.41
N ASN A 101 7.92 7.64 -6.55
CA ASN A 101 7.28 7.84 -7.85
C ASN A 101 6.37 6.67 -8.23
N GLN A 102 6.80 5.44 -7.99
CA GLN A 102 5.99 4.25 -8.22
C GLN A 102 4.76 4.21 -7.29
N ALA A 103 4.90 4.63 -6.04
CA ALA A 103 3.78 4.68 -5.10
C ALA A 103 2.70 5.68 -5.56
N ILE A 104 3.09 6.86 -6.04
CA ILE A 104 2.18 7.84 -6.62
C ILE A 104 1.50 7.28 -7.87
N ARG A 105 2.26 6.68 -8.80
CA ARG A 105 1.71 6.06 -10.02
C ARG A 105 0.72 4.95 -9.67
N ALA A 106 1.02 4.12 -8.67
CA ALA A 106 0.15 3.06 -8.19
C ALA A 106 -1.14 3.63 -7.57
N GLN A 107 -1.05 4.71 -6.78
CA GLN A 107 -2.23 5.41 -6.27
C GLN A 107 -3.11 5.95 -7.40
N PHE A 108 -2.53 6.61 -8.41
CA PHE A 108 -3.30 7.12 -9.54
C PHE A 108 -3.96 5.99 -10.34
N ARG A 109 -3.27 4.86 -10.51
CA ARG A 109 -3.86 3.65 -11.10
C ARG A 109 -5.02 3.09 -10.27
N ILE A 110 -4.99 3.20 -8.95
CA ILE A 110 -6.14 2.84 -8.11
C ILE A 110 -7.31 3.81 -8.36
N LEU A 111 -7.03 5.10 -8.47
CA LEU A 111 -8.03 6.14 -8.68
C LEU A 111 -8.71 6.06 -10.05
N THR A 112 -8.05 5.55 -11.10
CA THR A 112 -8.71 5.37 -12.41
C THR A 112 -9.97 4.52 -12.33
N GLY A 113 -10.02 3.54 -11.41
CA GLY A 113 -11.19 2.70 -11.16
C GLY A 113 -12.39 3.45 -10.55
N TYR A 114 -12.22 4.69 -10.12
CA TYR A 114 -13.29 5.54 -9.57
C TYR A 114 -13.83 6.56 -10.56
N LYS A 115 -13.08 6.89 -11.63
CA LYS A 115 -13.39 7.99 -12.55
C LYS A 115 -14.81 7.93 -13.14
N SER A 116 -15.29 6.74 -13.46
CA SER A 116 -16.60 6.52 -14.09
C SER A 116 -17.64 5.91 -13.14
N ASN A 117 -17.36 5.85 -11.84
CA ASN A 117 -18.27 5.27 -10.87
C ASN A 117 -19.35 6.31 -10.47
N PRO A 118 -20.64 6.06 -10.70
CA PRO A 118 -21.70 7.04 -10.46
C PRO A 118 -21.90 7.39 -8.98
N LYS A 119 -21.36 6.57 -8.06
CA LYS A 119 -21.42 6.84 -6.62
C LYS A 119 -20.35 7.82 -6.15
N VAL A 120 -19.36 8.14 -7.00
CA VAL A 120 -18.22 8.95 -6.59
C VAL A 120 -18.58 10.43 -6.59
N ILE A 121 -18.29 11.08 -5.47
CA ILE A 121 -18.39 12.53 -5.30
C ILE A 121 -17.25 13.17 -6.08
N ARG A 122 -17.62 13.94 -7.11
CA ARG A 122 -16.67 14.46 -8.11
C ARG A 122 -15.59 15.33 -7.48
N GLU A 123 -15.96 16.18 -6.55
CA GLU A 123 -15.06 17.09 -5.84
C GLU A 123 -14.01 16.30 -5.05
N ARG A 124 -14.44 15.24 -4.35
CA ARG A 124 -13.53 14.34 -3.60
C ARG A 124 -12.59 13.58 -4.52
N TYR A 125 -13.07 13.16 -5.69
CA TYR A 125 -12.21 12.53 -6.69
C TYR A 125 -11.12 13.49 -7.19
N ILE A 126 -11.48 14.74 -7.50
CA ILE A 126 -10.51 15.76 -7.93
C ILE A 126 -9.48 16.02 -6.82
N GLU A 127 -9.91 16.14 -5.57
CA GLU A 127 -8.99 16.30 -4.43
C GLU A 127 -8.06 15.09 -4.23
N ALA A 128 -8.57 13.88 -4.45
CA ALA A 128 -7.80 12.63 -4.34
C ALA A 128 -6.68 12.51 -5.38
N LEU A 129 -6.82 13.18 -6.54
CA LEU A 129 -5.74 13.30 -7.53
C LEU A 129 -4.59 14.19 -7.06
N HIS A 130 -4.78 14.93 -5.95
CA HIS A 130 -3.76 15.74 -5.30
C HIS A 130 -3.53 15.22 -3.86
N PRO A 131 -2.93 14.03 -3.69
CA PRO A 131 -2.67 13.45 -2.37
C PRO A 131 -1.79 14.37 -1.51
N LYS A 132 -2.01 14.34 -0.20
CA LYS A 132 -1.30 15.17 0.79
C LYS A 132 -0.58 14.37 1.87
N HIS A 133 -0.91 13.08 2.02
CA HIS A 133 -0.46 12.28 3.14
C HIS A 133 0.03 10.93 2.66
N PHE A 134 1.17 10.48 3.18
CA PHE A 134 1.60 9.09 3.08
C PHE A 134 1.33 8.37 4.40
N ALA A 135 0.63 7.25 4.33
CA ALA A 135 0.44 6.32 5.42
C ALA A 135 1.32 5.09 5.18
N ILE A 136 2.54 5.14 5.70
CA ILE A 136 3.55 4.08 5.62
C ILE A 136 3.21 2.99 6.66
N SER A 137 2.10 2.29 6.44
CA SER A 137 1.48 1.42 7.45
C SER A 137 0.55 0.38 6.83
N LEU A 138 0.88 -0.12 5.63
CA LEU A 138 0.03 -1.09 4.94
C LEU A 138 0.19 -2.52 5.48
N ALA A 139 1.40 -3.05 5.40
CA ALA A 139 1.79 -4.39 5.84
C ALA A 139 3.32 -4.46 5.93
N GLY A 140 3.87 -5.50 6.54
CA GLY A 140 5.32 -5.58 6.78
C GLY A 140 5.77 -4.68 7.94
N GLU A 141 7.09 -4.59 8.13
CA GLU A 141 7.76 -3.70 9.07
C GLU A 141 8.54 -2.62 8.31
N PRO A 142 7.99 -1.40 8.16
CA PRO A 142 8.63 -0.33 7.39
C PRO A 142 10.06 0.00 7.82
N THR A 143 10.43 -0.18 9.09
CA THR A 143 11.79 0.12 9.56
C THR A 143 12.85 -0.84 8.99
N LEU A 144 12.45 -1.95 8.37
CA LEU A 144 13.37 -2.81 7.64
C LEU A 144 13.85 -2.19 6.33
N TYR A 145 13.17 -1.15 5.81
CA TYR A 145 13.64 -0.42 4.64
C TYR A 145 14.76 0.56 5.04
N PRO A 146 16.03 0.36 4.63
CA PRO A 146 17.17 1.13 5.15
C PRO A 146 17.10 2.62 4.81
N LYS A 147 16.43 2.97 3.72
CA LYS A 147 16.29 4.36 3.24
C LYS A 147 14.98 5.03 3.68
N LEU A 148 14.30 4.49 4.70
CA LEU A 148 13.03 5.04 5.19
C LEU A 148 13.15 6.51 5.60
N GLY A 149 14.26 6.90 6.23
CA GLY A 149 14.49 8.28 6.65
C GLY A 149 14.60 9.25 5.47
N ASP A 150 15.19 8.84 4.36
CA ASP A 150 15.30 9.66 3.15
C ASP A 150 13.98 9.69 2.39
N PHE A 151 13.26 8.56 2.34
CA PHE A 151 11.91 8.51 1.79
C PHE A 151 10.95 9.48 2.49
N ILE A 152 11.03 9.62 3.82
CA ILE A 152 10.17 10.53 4.59
C ILE A 152 10.46 12.01 4.30
N LYS A 153 11.67 12.36 3.86
CA LYS A 153 12.04 13.75 3.55
C LYS A 153 11.53 14.23 2.18
N LEU A 154 11.08 13.30 1.33
CA LEU A 154 10.50 13.59 0.00
C LEU A 154 9.09 14.18 0.11
#